data_AF-A0A1I6UV90-F1
#
_entry.id   AF-A0A1I6UV90-F1
#
_cell.length_a   1.000
_cell.length_b   1.000
_cell.length_c   1.000
_cell.angle_alpha   90.00
_cell.angle_beta   90.00
_cell.angle_gamma   90.00
#
_symmetry.space_group_name_H-M   'P 1'
#
loop_
_entity.id
_entity.type
_entity.pdbx_description
1 polymer ?
#
loop_
_entity_poly.entity_id
_entity_poly.type
_entity_poly.pdbx_seq_one_letter_code
_entity_poly.pdbx_strand_id
1 'polypeptide(L)'
;MFERAETLTRAGQTVILDATFTSPFMRTAAAAVAARTGVPFQGLWLTASEAVLTHRVRAGTGDASDADVAVLGAQLAGDLGEMLWDAVDASGTPKTVRDKAQQFLRRCGA
;
A
#
# COMPACT_ATOMS: atom_id res chain seq x y z
N MET A 1 10.69 -10.44 0.33
CA MET A 1 9.91 -9.42 1.07
C MET A 1 9.30 -10.00 2.35
N PHE A 2 8.36 -10.94 2.26
CA PHE A 2 7.60 -11.45 3.42
C PHE A 2 8.44 -12.15 4.50
N GLU A 3 9.46 -12.91 4.13
CA GLU A 3 10.37 -13.55 5.10
C GLU A 3 11.13 -12.53 5.97
N ARG A 4 11.56 -11.41 5.36
CA ARG A 4 12.19 -10.31 6.08
C ARG A 4 11.19 -9.62 7.00
N ALA A 5 9.96 -9.41 6.55
CA ALA A 5 8.90 -8.86 7.38
C ALA A 5 8.59 -9.75 8.59
N GLU A 6 8.53 -11.07 8.41
CA GLU A 6 8.35 -12.05 9.48
C GLU A 6 9.50 -12.01 10.50
N THR A 7 10.75 -11.97 10.01
CA THR A 7 11.94 -11.85 10.88
C THR A 7 11.89 -10.58 11.73
N LEU A 8 11.58 -9.43 11.12
CA LEU A 8 11.54 -8.14 11.81
C LEU A 8 10.38 -8.05 12.80
N THR A 9 9.19 -8.53 12.43
CA THR A 9 8.03 -8.55 13.33
C THR A 9 8.25 -9.48 14.52
N ARG A 10 8.88 -10.65 14.35
CA ARG A 10 9.31 -11.51 15.48
C ARG A 10 10.32 -10.83 16.40
N ALA A 11 11.15 -9.93 15.87
CA ALA A 11 12.06 -9.10 16.66
C ALA A 11 11.37 -7.89 17.32
N GLY A 12 10.04 -7.83 17.32
CA GLY A 12 9.25 -6.75 17.93
C GLY A 12 9.30 -5.43 17.16
N GLN A 13 9.74 -5.44 15.89
CA GLN A 13 9.79 -4.24 15.06
C GLN A 13 8.48 -4.03 14.32
N THR A 14 8.05 -2.77 14.22
CA THR A 14 6.97 -2.36 13.32
C THR A 14 7.46 -2.43 11.87
N VAL A 15 6.66 -3.04 10.99
CA VAL A 15 6.99 -3.20 9.57
C VAL A 15 5.89 -2.57 8.71
N ILE A 16 6.31 -1.79 7.71
CA ILE A 16 5.44 -1.31 6.63
C ILE A 16 5.86 -2.05 5.35
N LEU A 17 4.88 -2.66 4.68
CA LEU A 17 5.06 -3.22 3.34
C LEU A 17 4.48 -2.23 2.33
N ASP A 18 5.35 -1.62 1.54
CA ASP A 18 4.97 -0.68 0.49
C ASP A 18 5.21 -1.31 -0.88
N ALA A 19 4.11 -1.61 -1.58
CA ALA A 19 4.12 -2.15 -2.92
C ALA A 19 2.74 -1.96 -3.57
N THR A 20 2.66 -2.18 -4.88
CA THR A 20 1.41 -2.04 -5.63
C THR A 20 0.35 -3.08 -5.27
N PHE A 21 0.73 -4.21 -4.67
CA PHE A 21 -0.17 -5.25 -4.13
C PHE A 21 -1.40 -5.56 -4.99
N THR A 22 -1.26 -5.54 -6.32
CA THR A 22 -2.36 -5.71 -7.27
C THR A 22 -2.92 -7.14 -7.24
N SER A 23 -2.06 -8.12 -6.92
CA SER A 23 -2.45 -9.52 -6.76
C SER A 23 -3.14 -9.80 -5.41
N PRO A 24 -4.35 -10.42 -5.40
CA PRO A 24 -4.98 -10.89 -4.17
C PRO A 24 -4.09 -11.83 -3.34
N PHE A 25 -3.34 -12.72 -4.01
CA PHE A 25 -2.43 -13.65 -3.35
C PHE A 25 -1.35 -12.92 -2.53
N MET A 26 -0.79 -11.83 -3.07
CA MET A 26 0.20 -11.01 -2.36
C MET A 26 -0.41 -10.32 -1.14
N ARG A 27 -1.66 -9.86 -1.24
CA ARG A 27 -2.39 -9.26 -0.10
C ARG A 27 -2.67 -10.29 1.00
N THR A 28 -3.08 -11.52 0.63
CA THR A 28 -3.24 -12.63 1.57
C THR A 28 -1.92 -13.03 2.22
N ALA A 29 -0.82 -13.08 1.46
CA ALA A 29 0.51 -13.39 1.98
C ALA A 29 0.98 -12.35 3.02
N ALA A 30 0.70 -11.06 2.80
CA ALA A 30 1.00 -10.01 3.77
C ALA A 30 0.25 -10.23 5.10
N ALA A 31 -1.06 -10.51 5.04
CA ALA A 31 -1.86 -10.83 6.22
C ALA A 31 -1.38 -12.10 6.94
N ALA A 32 -0.95 -13.12 6.17
CA ALA A 32 -0.45 -14.37 6.72
C ALA A 32 0.88 -14.21 7.49
N VAL A 33 1.71 -13.21 7.15
CA VAL A 33 2.90 -12.88 7.97
C VAL A 33 2.46 -12.45 9.36
N ALA A 34 1.56 -11.47 9.43
CA ALA A 34 1.09 -10.93 10.70
C ALA A 34 0.38 -11.99 11.56
N ALA A 35 -0.44 -12.84 10.94
CA ALA A 35 -1.08 -13.97 11.61
C ALA A 35 -0.06 -14.96 12.22
N ARG A 36 1.02 -15.29 11.49
CA ARG A 36 2.08 -16.20 11.98
C ARG A 36 2.93 -15.61 13.08
N THR A 37 3.03 -14.28 13.17
CA THR A 37 3.80 -13.59 14.22
C THR A 37 2.92 -13.04 15.34
N GLY A 38 1.60 -13.23 15.27
CA GLY A 38 0.65 -12.80 16.30
C GLY A 38 0.53 -11.28 16.45
N VAL A 39 0.84 -10.51 15.40
CA VAL A 39 0.76 -9.04 15.43
C VAL A 39 -0.48 -8.55 14.66
N PRO A 40 -1.04 -7.38 15.00
CA PRO A 40 -2.09 -6.76 14.21
C PRO A 40 -1.66 -6.51 12.77
N PHE A 41 -2.61 -6.63 11.84
CA PHE A 41 -2.41 -6.30 10.43
C PHE A 41 -3.43 -5.25 10.00
N GLN A 42 -2.95 -4.22 9.30
CA GLN A 42 -3.81 -3.23 8.66
C GLN A 42 -3.34 -3.02 7.22
N GLY A 43 -4.25 -3.24 6.27
CA GLY A 43 -4.04 -2.90 4.86
C GLY A 43 -4.62 -1.52 4.55
N LEU A 44 -3.85 -0.70 3.83
CA LEU A 44 -4.32 0.59 3.30
C LEU A 44 -4.15 0.59 1.78
N TRP A 45 -5.21 0.95 1.06
CA TRP A 45 -5.19 1.09 -0.39
C TRP A 45 -5.24 2.57 -0.78
N LEU A 46 -4.14 3.09 -1.34
CA LEU A 46 -4.09 4.49 -1.75
C LEU A 46 -4.81 4.67 -3.10
N THR A 47 -5.82 5.53 -3.13
CA THR A 47 -6.61 5.81 -4.33
C THR A 47 -6.46 7.26 -4.77
N ALA A 48 -6.49 7.49 -6.08
CA ALA A 48 -6.63 8.82 -6.68
C ALA A 48 -7.24 8.66 -8.07
N SER A 49 -7.74 9.75 -8.67
CA SER A 49 -8.22 9.69 -10.05
C SER A 49 -7.05 9.41 -11.01
N GLU A 50 -7.35 8.76 -12.13
CA GLU A 50 -6.38 8.51 -13.21
C GLU A 50 -5.68 9.79 -13.66
N ALA A 51 -6.41 10.91 -13.74
CA ALA A 51 -5.85 12.21 -14.09
C ALA A 51 -4.77 12.65 -13.10
N VAL A 52 -4.99 12.47 -11.79
CA VAL A 52 -4.01 12.80 -10.75
C VAL A 52 -2.80 11.87 -10.81
N LEU A 53 -3.03 10.56 -10.97
CA LEU A 53 -1.95 9.57 -11.06
C LEU A 53 -1.08 9.81 -12.29
N THR A 54 -1.70 10.04 -13.46
CA THR A 54 -1.01 10.34 -14.71
C THR A 54 -0.19 11.63 -14.60
N HIS A 55 -0.76 12.68 -14.00
CA HIS A 55 -0.03 13.92 -13.77
C HIS A 55 1.21 13.69 -12.90
N ARG A 56 1.09 12.91 -11.80
CA ARG A 56 2.20 12.60 -10.91
C ARG A 56 3.30 11.78 -11.58
N VAL A 57 2.94 10.73 -12.31
CA VAL A 57 3.90 9.91 -13.05
C VAL A 57 4.66 10.74 -14.09
N ARG A 58 3.98 11.67 -14.77
CA ARG A 58 4.64 12.58 -15.74
C ARG A 58 5.52 13.64 -15.09
N ALA A 59 5.15 14.12 -13.89
CA ALA A 59 5.91 15.13 -13.15
C ALA A 59 7.05 14.53 -12.31
N GLY A 60 6.99 13.23 -12.03
CA GLY A 60 7.92 12.53 -11.16
C GLY A 60 9.25 12.25 -11.84
N THR A 61 10.27 13.03 -11.49
CA THR A 61 11.68 12.61 -11.64
C THR A 61 12.15 12.06 -10.29
N GLY A 62 12.09 10.74 -10.10
CA GLY A 62 12.84 10.05 -9.04
C GLY A 62 12.05 9.42 -7.87
N ASP A 63 10.90 8.79 -8.11
CA ASP A 63 10.47 7.73 -7.18
C ASP A 63 11.28 6.44 -7.44
N ALA A 64 11.30 5.51 -6.48
CA ALA A 64 12.07 4.27 -6.57
C ALA A 64 11.45 3.22 -7.52
N SER A 65 10.34 3.56 -8.19
CA SER A 65 9.58 2.67 -9.07
C SER A 65 9.83 3.04 -10.54
N ASP A 66 9.95 2.03 -11.40
CA ASP A 66 9.94 2.22 -12.86
C ASP A 66 8.51 2.50 -13.38
N ALA A 67 7.70 3.25 -12.62
CA ALA A 67 6.31 3.53 -12.97
C ALA A 67 6.26 4.64 -14.03
N ASP A 68 6.06 4.25 -15.29
CA ASP A 68 5.71 5.17 -16.36
C ASP A 68 4.18 5.15 -16.63
N VAL A 69 3.74 5.96 -17.60
CA VAL A 69 2.31 6.05 -17.96
C VAL A 69 1.77 4.71 -18.49
N ALA A 70 2.60 3.88 -19.13
CA ALA A 70 2.19 2.58 -19.63
C ALA A 70 2.00 1.58 -18.49
N VAL A 71 2.90 1.57 -17.51
CA VAL A 71 2.79 0.78 -16.28
C VAL A 71 1.55 1.21 -15.49
N LEU A 72 1.30 2.51 -15.35
CA LEU A 72 0.09 3.02 -14.70
C LEU A 72 -1.18 2.54 -15.43
N GLY A 73 -1.21 2.64 -16.75
CA GLY A 73 -2.33 2.17 -17.56
C GLY A 73 -2.59 0.66 -17.36
N ALA A 74 -1.53 -0.15 -17.37
CA ALA A 74 -1.63 -1.58 -17.13
C ALA A 74 -2.14 -1.91 -15.71
N GLN A 75 -1.71 -1.15 -14.70
CA GLN A 75 -2.17 -1.31 -13.32
C GLN A 75 -3.65 -0.95 -13.16
N LEU A 76 -4.12 0.12 -13.80
CA LEU A 76 -5.51 0.57 -13.74
C LEU A 76 -6.46 -0.38 -14.51
N ALA A 77 -5.98 -0.98 -15.59
CA ALA A 77 -6.75 -1.94 -16.38
C ALA A 77 -6.78 -3.35 -15.76
N GLY A 78 -5.86 -3.64 -14.84
CA GLY A 78 -5.76 -4.95 -14.20
C GLY A 78 -6.93 -5.23 -13.27
N ASP A 79 -7.42 -6.46 -13.29
CA ASP A 79 -8.37 -6.94 -12.29
C ASP A 79 -7.64 -7.10 -10.95
N LEU A 80 -8.00 -6.26 -9.98
CA LEU A 80 -7.47 -6.33 -8.63
C LEU A 80 -8.09 -7.48 -7.84
N GLY A 81 -9.21 -8.06 -8.29
CA GLY A 81 -10.05 -8.94 -7.50
C GLY A 81 -10.63 -8.21 -6.28
N GLU A 82 -11.02 -8.98 -5.25
CA GLU A 82 -11.57 -8.40 -4.03
C GLU A 82 -10.53 -7.56 -3.27
N MET A 83 -10.86 -6.30 -2.99
CA MET A 83 -10.04 -5.38 -2.21
C MET A 83 -10.63 -5.23 -0.80
N LEU A 84 -10.02 -5.92 0.16
CA LEU A 84 -10.41 -5.89 1.57
C LEU A 84 -9.71 -4.78 2.37
N TRP A 85 -8.82 -4.01 1.73
CA TRP A 85 -8.05 -2.96 2.39
C TRP A 85 -8.81 -1.64 2.37
N ASP A 86 -8.57 -0.83 3.39
CA ASP A 86 -9.24 0.45 3.54
C ASP A 86 -8.71 1.47 2.54
N ALA A 87 -9.62 2.05 1.76
CA ALA A 87 -9.29 3.05 0.77
C ALA A 87 -8.92 4.39 1.44
N VAL A 88 -7.77 4.93 1.11
CA VAL A 88 -7.31 6.26 1.52
C VAL A 88 -7.11 7.12 0.28
N ASP A 89 -7.93 8.17 0.14
CA ASP A 89 -7.78 9.14 -0.93
C ASP A 89 -6.45 9.90 -0.79
N ALA A 90 -5.57 9.60 -1.74
CA ALA A 90 -4.22 10.09 -1.89
C ALA A 90 -4.11 11.27 -2.86
N SER A 91 -5.21 11.87 -3.31
CA SER A 91 -5.19 13.01 -4.26
C SER A 91 -4.56 14.29 -3.72
N GLY A 92 -4.56 14.47 -2.39
CA GLY A 92 -3.98 15.62 -1.70
C GLY A 92 -2.44 15.62 -1.61
N THR A 93 -1.91 16.55 -0.82
CA THR A 93 -0.46 16.64 -0.55
C THR A 93 0.03 15.44 0.27
N PRO A 94 1.33 15.06 0.21
CA PRO A 94 1.88 13.98 1.02
C PRO A 94 1.56 14.10 2.52
N LYS A 95 1.59 15.33 3.06
CA LYS A 95 1.21 15.62 4.45
C LYS A 95 -0.25 15.24 4.73
N THR A 96 -1.17 15.69 3.88
CA THR A 96 -2.60 15.39 4.03
C THR A 96 -2.87 13.89 3.95
N VAL A 97 -2.24 13.20 3.02
CA VAL A 97 -2.39 11.74 2.85
C VAL A 97 -1.87 10.99 4.08
N ARG A 98 -0.68 11.36 4.57
CA ARG A 98 -0.11 10.80 5.80
C ARG A 98 -1.04 11.02 7.00
N ASP A 99 -1.57 12.23 7.17
CA ASP A 99 -2.43 12.54 8.32
C ASP A 99 -3.72 11.70 8.28
N LYS A 100 -4.33 11.50 7.10
CA LYS A 100 -5.46 10.57 6.91
C LYS A 100 -5.08 9.12 7.26
N ALA A 101 -3.94 8.64 6.77
CA ALA A 101 -3.46 7.28 7.04
C ALA A 101 -3.19 7.07 8.53
N GLN A 102 -2.57 8.03 9.22
CA GLN A 102 -2.33 7.97 10.67
C GLN A 102 -3.63 7.95 11.47
N GLN A 103 -4.63 8.75 11.08
CA GLN A 103 -5.94 8.71 11.72
C GLN A 103 -6.62 7.35 11.53
N PHE A 104 -6.41 6.70 10.39
CA PHE A 104 -6.90 5.34 10.15
C PHE A 104 -6.24 4.34 11.11
N LEU A 105 -4.92 4.31 11.15
CA LEU A 105 -4.16 3.37 11.99
C LEU A 105 -4.48 3.49 13.48
N ARG A 106 -4.71 4.72 13.98
CA ARG A 106 -5.07 4.94 15.40
C ARG A 106 -6.46 4.41 15.77
N ARG A 107 -7.39 4.30 14.83
CA ARG A 107 -8.75 3.80 15.09
C ARG A 107 -8.79 2.28 15.25
N CYS A 108 -7.81 1.57 14.69
CA CYS A 108 -7.73 0.11 14.70
C CYS A 108 -6.91 -0.47 15.87
N GLY A 109 -6.47 0.37 16.83
CA GLY A 109 -5.79 -0.10 18.05
C GLY A 109 -4.35 -0.56 17.83
N ALA A 110 -3.55 0.23 17.11
CA ALA A 110 -2.09 0.17 17.15
C ALA A 110 -1.51 1.07 18.24
#